data_AF-A0A2M4B0A8-F1
#
_entry.id   AF-A0A2M4B0A8-F1
#
_cell.length_a   1.000
_cell.length_b   1.000
_cell.length_c   1.000
_cell.angle_alpha   90.00
_cell.angle_beta   90.00
_cell.angle_gamma   90.00
#
_symmetry.space_group_name_H-M   'P 1'
#
loop_
_entity.id
_entity.type
_entity.pdbx_description
1 polymer ?
#
loop_
_entity_poly.entity_id
_entity_poly.type
_entity_poly.pdbx_seq_one_letter_code
_entity_poly.pdbx_strand_id
1 'polypeptide(L)'
;MSSFVPEKEHMREALLFCFHLKKSAAESHKMLVDAYGDSVLGESTCRYWFRRFKDGNFDLSDQKRENRPRKVEDLDLQALLDEDNTQSQKILAQQLGVTQSAIS
;
A
#
# COMPACT_ATOMS: atom_id res chain seq x y z
N MET A 1 12.47 -24.85 -19.69
CA MET A 1 13.09 -23.67 -19.05
C MET A 1 12.15 -23.25 -17.94
N SER A 2 12.65 -23.03 -16.72
CA SER A 2 11.84 -22.48 -15.62
C SER A 2 11.29 -21.12 -16.07
N SER A 3 9.97 -20.95 -16.01
CA SER A 3 9.33 -19.66 -16.26
C SER A 3 9.59 -18.78 -15.05
N PHE A 4 10.58 -17.89 -15.15
CA PHE A 4 10.78 -16.85 -14.15
C PHE A 4 9.53 -15.97 -14.11
N VAL A 5 8.83 -15.95 -12.98
CA VAL A 5 7.68 -15.07 -12.75
C VAL A 5 8.15 -13.93 -11.83
N PRO A 6 8.36 -12.73 -12.38
CA PRO A 6 8.79 -11.57 -11.61
C PRO A 6 7.74 -11.14 -10.59
N GLU A 7 8.20 -10.87 -9.37
CA GLU A 7 7.38 -10.24 -8.33
C GLU A 7 7.18 -8.75 -8.59
N LYS A 8 6.24 -8.13 -7.86
CA LYS A 8 5.89 -6.71 -8.03
C LYS A 8 7.07 -5.78 -7.77
N GLU A 9 7.91 -6.10 -6.79
CA GLU A 9 9.07 -5.29 -6.43
C GLU A 9 10.12 -5.31 -7.54
N HIS A 10 10.43 -6.49 -8.07
CA HIS A 10 11.30 -6.67 -9.24
C HIS A 10 10.85 -5.82 -10.44
N MET A 11 9.54 -5.76 -10.70
CA MET A 11 9.01 -4.92 -11.78
C MET A 11 9.22 -3.43 -11.53
N ARG A 12 9.14 -2.97 -10.28
CA ARG A 12 9.35 -1.57 -9.92
C ARG A 12 10.82 -1.19 -10.03
N GLU A 13 11.72 -2.08 -9.62
CA GLU A 13 13.17 -1.93 -9.84
C GLU A 13 13.50 -1.83 -11.33
N ALA A 14 12.91 -2.71 -12.16
CA ALA A 14 13.10 -2.67 -13.59
C ALA A 14 12.55 -1.37 -14.22
N LEU A 15 11.40 -0.86 -13.74
CA LEU A 15 10.88 0.45 -14.16
C LEU A 15 11.81 1.60 -13.77
N LEU A 16 12.40 1.55 -12.57
CA LEU A 16 13.37 2.55 -12.12
C LEU A 16 14.62 2.54 -13.01
N PHE A 17 15.12 1.35 -13.34
CA PHE A 17 16.22 1.20 -14.31
C PHE A 17 15.86 1.82 -15.67
N CYS A 18 14.68 1.51 -16.23
CA CYS A 18 14.24 2.12 -17.49
C CYS A 18 14.08 3.64 -17.41
N PHE A 19 13.64 4.17 -16.26
CA PHE A 19 13.56 5.61 -16.01
C PHE A 19 14.94 6.28 -16.07
N HIS A 20 15.97 5.67 -15.47
CA HIS A 20 17.35 6.15 -15.57
C HIS A 20 17.92 6.07 -16.98
N LEU A 21 17.48 5.09 -17.79
CA LEU A 21 17.76 5.01 -19.22
C LEU A 21 17.02 6.05 -20.09
N LYS A 22 16.27 6.98 -19.46
CA LYS A 22 15.49 8.02 -20.14
C LYS A 22 14.41 7.47 -21.08
N LYS A 23 13.94 6.25 -20.81
CA LYS A 23 12.78 5.68 -21.51
C LYS A 23 11.49 6.31 -21.02
N SER A 24 10.44 6.23 -21.82
CA SER A 24 9.08 6.56 -21.40
C SER A 24 8.43 5.38 -20.68
N ALA A 25 7.34 5.64 -19.94
CA ALA A 25 6.57 4.59 -19.29
C ALA A 25 6.04 3.55 -20.29
N ALA A 26 5.60 4.00 -21.48
CA ALA A 26 5.08 3.13 -22.52
C ALA A 26 6.17 2.24 -23.14
N GLU A 27 7.36 2.79 -23.41
CA GLU A 27 8.50 1.99 -23.87
C GLU A 27 8.95 0.97 -22.82
N SER A 28 8.99 1.40 -21.55
CA SER A 28 9.39 0.52 -20.45
C SER A 28 8.39 -0.63 -20.27
N HIS A 29 7.09 -0.36 -20.38
CA HIS A 29 6.05 -1.40 -20.36
C HIS A 29 6.26 -2.41 -21.50
N LYS A 30 6.52 -1.95 -22.73
CA LYS A 30 6.80 -2.84 -23.86
C LYS A 30 8.02 -3.72 -23.60
N MET A 31 9.12 -3.13 -23.12
CA MET A 31 10.34 -3.88 -22.77
C MET A 31 10.08 -4.95 -21.71
N LEU A 32 9.26 -4.65 -20.71
CA LEU A 32 8.91 -5.62 -19.67
C LEU A 32 8.02 -6.76 -20.20
N VAL A 33 7.04 -6.45 -21.08
CA VAL A 33 6.21 -7.47 -21.75
C VAL A 33 7.05 -8.36 -22.64
N ASP A 34 7.99 -7.79 -23.39
CA ASP A 34 8.90 -8.57 -24.24
C ASP A 34 9.80 -9.51 -23.41
N ALA A 35 10.19 -9.10 -22.20
CA ALA A 35 11.05 -9.87 -21.31
C ALA A 35 10.33 -10.91 -20.46
N TYR A 36 9.11 -10.61 -19.97
CA TYR A 36 8.41 -11.37 -18.94
C TYR A 36 7.00 -11.84 -19.35
N GLY A 37 6.56 -11.51 -20.57
CA GLY A 37 5.24 -11.84 -21.10
C GLY A 37 4.10 -11.10 -20.40
N ASP A 38 2.93 -11.73 -20.33
CA ASP A 38 1.70 -11.12 -19.80
C ASP A 38 1.68 -10.97 -18.27
N SER A 39 2.73 -11.41 -17.58
CA SER A 39 2.85 -11.34 -16.11
C SER A 39 3.24 -9.95 -15.58
N VAL A 40 3.25 -8.94 -16.46
CA VAL A 40 3.76 -7.59 -16.18
C VAL A 40 2.72 -6.66 -15.58
N LEU A 41 3.21 -5.66 -14.84
CA LEU A 41 2.39 -4.55 -14.36
C LEU A 41 1.65 -3.90 -15.53
N GLY A 42 0.35 -3.63 -15.37
CA GLY A 42 -0.40 -2.88 -16.37
C GLY A 42 0.18 -1.49 -16.64
N GLU A 43 -0.04 -0.99 -17.85
CA GLU A 43 0.52 0.29 -18.32
C GLU A 43 0.18 1.49 -17.40
N SER A 44 -1.01 1.50 -16.79
CA SER A 44 -1.42 2.52 -15.80
C SER A 44 -0.50 2.54 -14.57
N THR A 45 -0.09 1.36 -14.10
CA THR A 45 0.85 1.20 -12.98
C THR A 45 2.23 1.69 -13.37
N CYS A 46 2.70 1.39 -14.59
CA CYS A 46 3.97 1.93 -15.09
C CYS A 46 3.95 3.47 -15.10
N ARG A 47 2.86 4.09 -15.59
CA ARG A 47 2.73 5.56 -15.58
C ARG A 47 2.72 6.14 -14.16
N TYR A 48 2.06 5.48 -13.21
CA TYR A 48 2.07 5.88 -11.80
C TYR A 48 3.48 5.91 -11.21
N TRP A 49 4.26 4.85 -11.41
CA TRP A 49 5.65 4.77 -10.94
C TRP A 49 6.54 5.83 -11.58
N PHE A 50 6.40 6.03 -12.89
CA PHE A 50 7.13 7.08 -13.60
C PHE A 50 6.81 8.47 -13.08
N ARG A 51 5.58 8.74 -12.63
CA ARG A 51 5.23 10.00 -11.98
C ARG A 51 5.97 10.14 -10.64
N ARG A 52 5.96 9.11 -9.78
CA ARG A 52 6.71 9.11 -8.52
C ARG A 52 8.20 9.38 -8.73
N PHE A 53 8.81 8.74 -9.72
CA PHE A 53 10.23 8.93 -10.04
C PHE A 53 10.53 10.36 -10.51
N LYS A 54 9.63 10.98 -11.29
CA LYS A 54 9.76 12.40 -11.67
C LYS A 54 9.65 13.34 -10.48
N ASP A 55 8.85 12.98 -9.48
CA ASP A 55 8.70 13.72 -8.23
C ASP A 55 9.87 13.47 -7.25
N GLY A 56 10.91 12.71 -7.68
CA GLY A 56 12.09 12.40 -6.88
C GLY A 56 11.88 11.29 -5.85
N ASN A 57 10.75 10.59 -5.90
CA ASN A 57 10.40 9.53 -4.98
C ASN A 57 10.76 8.16 -5.57
N PHE A 58 11.86 7.57 -5.09
CA PHE A 58 12.41 6.29 -5.54
C PHE A 58 12.12 5.12 -4.59
N ASP A 59 11.26 5.32 -3.59
CA ASP A 59 10.85 4.26 -2.68
C ASP A 59 9.91 3.27 -3.40
N LEU A 60 10.42 2.05 -3.61
CA LEU A 60 9.75 0.97 -4.34
C LEU A 60 8.81 0.15 -3.46
N SER A 61 8.81 0.39 -2.15
CA SER A 61 7.91 -0.28 -1.23
C SER A 61 6.46 0.14 -1.49
N ASP A 62 5.53 -0.74 -1.14
CA ASP A 62 4.14 -0.31 -0.99
C ASP A 62 4.09 0.66 0.18
N GLN A 63 3.61 1.88 -0.07
CA GLN A 63 3.29 2.78 1.03
C GLN A 63 2.35 2.01 1.96
N LYS A 64 2.70 1.97 3.25
CA LYS A 64 1.77 1.52 4.28
C LYS A 64 0.48 2.27 4.00
N ARG A 65 -0.57 1.53 3.61
CA ARG A 65 -1.91 2.08 3.63
C ARG A 65 -2.08 2.51 5.08
N GLU A 66 -2.02 3.82 5.33
CA GLU A 66 -2.59 4.35 6.54
C GLU A 66 -4.05 3.93 6.45
N ASN A 67 -4.35 2.81 7.09
CA ASN A 67 -5.72 2.41 7.33
C ASN A 67 -6.38 3.64 7.94
N ARG A 68 -7.58 3.97 7.45
CA ARG A 68 -8.46 5.00 8.01
C ARG A 68 -8.15 5.11 9.50
N PRO A 69 -7.78 6.30 10.02
CA PRO A 69 -7.41 6.44 11.43
C PRO A 69 -8.46 5.70 12.25
N ARG A 70 -8.02 4.71 13.03
CA ARG A 70 -8.94 4.03 13.95
C ARG A 70 -9.48 5.16 14.81
N LYS A 71 -10.80 5.33 14.83
CA LYS A 71 -11.44 6.43 15.58
C LYS A 71 -11.19 6.31 17.09
N VAL A 72 -10.66 5.17 17.52
CA VAL A 72 -10.26 4.83 18.88
C VAL A 72 -8.84 4.31 18.80
N GLU A 73 -7.93 4.89 19.56
CA GLU A 73 -6.61 4.30 19.78
C GLU A 73 -6.76 3.09 20.70
N ASP A 74 -6.09 1.98 20.38
CA ASP A 74 -6.20 0.73 21.15
C ASP A 74 -5.81 0.96 22.63
N LEU A 75 -4.94 1.94 22.91
CA LEU A 75 -4.54 2.36 24.26
C LEU A 75 -5.69 2.97 25.07
N ASP A 76 -6.54 3.79 24.45
CA ASP A 76 -7.67 4.43 25.12
C ASP A 76 -8.75 3.39 25.47
N LEU A 77 -8.96 2.42 24.57
CA LEU A 77 -9.88 1.30 24.81
C LEU A 77 -9.35 0.37 25.91
N GLN A 78 -8.04 0.10 25.91
CA GLN A 78 -7.39 -0.73 26.93
C GLN A 78 -7.51 -0.11 28.32
N ALA A 79 -7.27 1.21 28.46
CA ALA A 79 -7.39 1.90 29.73
C ALA A 79 -8.81 1.79 30.34
N LEU A 80 -9.85 1.89 29.51
CA LEU A 80 -11.25 1.74 29.97
C LEU A 80 -11.59 0.31 30.39
N LEU A 81 -11.02 -0.70 29.72
CA LEU A 81 -11.19 -2.11 30.08
C LEU A 81 -10.40 -2.47 31.34
N ASP A 82 -9.24 -1.85 31.56
CA ASP A 82 -8.44 -2.03 32.78
C ASP A 82 -9.13 -1.39 34.01
N GLU A 83 -9.85 -0.28 33.81
CA GLU A 83 -10.69 0.32 34.87
C GLU A 83 -11.93 -0.53 35.20
N ASP A 84 -12.65 -1.00 34.19
CA ASP A 84 -13.83 -1.85 34.38
C ASP A 84 -14.10 -2.74 33.15
N ASN A 85 -13.67 -3.99 33.27
CA ASN A 85 -13.83 -5.00 32.22
C ASN A 85 -15.27 -5.50 32.04
N THR A 86 -16.22 -5.07 32.87
CA THR A 86 -17.63 -5.48 32.79
C THR A 86 -18.48 -4.54 31.94
N GLN A 87 -17.88 -3.44 31.45
CA GLN A 87 -18.59 -2.47 30.63
C GLN A 87 -19.05 -3.06 29.30
N SER A 88 -20.29 -2.73 28.92
CA SER A 88 -20.80 -3.05 27.59
C SER A 88 -20.14 -2.18 26.52
N GLN A 89 -20.03 -2.71 25.29
CA GLN A 89 -19.52 -1.97 24.13
C GLN A 89 -20.22 -0.63 23.90
N LYS A 90 -21.50 -0.50 24.29
CA LYS A 90 -22.26 0.74 24.19
C LYS A 90 -21.75 1.83 25.14
N ILE A 91 -21.31 1.44 26.34
CA ILE A 91 -20.77 2.37 27.35
C ILE A 91 -19.40 2.86 26.89
N LEU A 92 -18.53 1.93 26.47
CA LEU A 92 -17.22 2.25 25.90
C LEU A 92 -17.35 3.21 24.70
N ALA A 93 -18.35 2.98 23.83
CA ALA A 93 -18.63 3.85 22.69
C ALA A 93 -18.99 5.26 23.09
N GLN A 94 -19.80 5.39 24.13
CA GLN A 94 -20.23 6.67 24.66
C GLN A 94 -19.07 7.44 25.32
N GLN A 95 -18.19 6.74 26.04
CA GLN A 95 -17.01 7.33 26.67
C GLN A 95 -15.97 7.79 25.64
N LEU A 96 -15.79 7.02 24.57
CA LEU A 96 -14.84 7.32 23.49
C LEU A 96 -15.42 8.25 22.42
N GLY A 97 -16.70 8.64 22.53
CA GLY A 97 -17.36 9.50 21.54
C GLY A 97 -17.49 8.87 20.16
N VAL A 98 -17.48 7.53 20.08
CA VAL A 98 -17.57 6.77 18.82
C VAL A 98 -18.86 5.99 18.72
N THR A 99 -19.15 5.45 17.53
CA THR A 99 -20.27 4.54 17.34
C THR A 99 -19.96 3.18 17.96
N GLN A 100 -20.98 2.47 18.48
CA GLN A 100 -20.79 1.11 19.02
C GLN A 100 -20.09 0.17 18.02
N SER A 101 -20.38 0.31 16.73
CA SER A 101 -19.73 -0.46 15.65
C SER A 101 -18.22 -0.21 15.51
N ALA A 102 -17.65 0.79 16.19
CA ALA A 102 -16.22 1.06 16.22
C ALA A 102 -15.47 0.29 17.34
N ILE A 103 -16.19 -0.31 18.30
CA ILE A 103 -15.64 -1.06 19.46
C ILE A 103 -15.92 -2.56 19.31
N SER A 104 -15.99 -3.05 18.08
CA SER A 104 -16.28 -4.45 17.78
C SER A 104 -15.08 -5.37 17.99
#